data_AF-A0A4Q9H367-F1
#
_entry.id   AF-A0A4Q9H367-F1
#
_cell.length_a   1.000
_cell.length_b   1.000
_cell.length_c   1.000
_cell.angle_alpha   90.00
_cell.angle_beta   90.00
_cell.angle_gamma   90.00
#
_symmetry.space_group_name_H-M   'P 1'
#
loop_
_entity.id
_entity.type
_entity.pdbx_description
1 polymer ?
#
loop_
_entity_poly.entity_id
_entity_poly.type
_entity_poly.pdbx_seq_one_letter_code
_entity_poly.pdbx_strand_id
1 'polypeptide(L)' 'MVPKEMGIIDYYNETESFGKIRNDIGEEVLFYQSSLITGFSLKKGLKVSFNLHQTLSIAINVLIIESKD' A
#
# COMPACT_ATOMS: atom_id res chain seq x y z
N MET A 1 16.07 3.42 -11.42
CA MET A 1 14.81 4.01 -10.95
C MET A 1 13.87 2.84 -10.66
N VAL A 2 13.36 2.68 -9.44
CA VAL A 2 12.36 1.63 -9.18
C VAL A 2 11.03 2.15 -9.76
N PRO A 3 10.33 1.40 -10.62
CA PRO A 3 9.05 1.84 -11.15
C PRO A 3 8.08 2.11 -9.99
N LYS A 4 7.31 3.20 -10.14
CA LYS A 4 6.30 3.59 -9.18
C LYS A 4 4.97 3.05 -9.69
N GLU A 5 4.31 2.23 -8.90
CA GLU A 5 3.00 1.68 -9.18
C GLU A 5 1.93 2.41 -8.37
N MET A 6 0.68 2.29 -8.83
CA MET A 6 -0.50 2.84 -8.19
C MET A 6 -1.50 1.73 -7.91
N GLY A 7 -2.34 1.96 -6.91
CA GLY A 7 -3.40 1.03 -6.54
C GLY A 7 -4.25 1.53 -5.39
N ILE A 8 -5.08 0.63 -4.88
CA ILE A 8 -6.00 0.89 -3.78
C ILE A 8 -5.74 -0.12 -2.67
N ILE A 9 -5.72 0.33 -1.41
CA ILE A 9 -5.70 -0.58 -0.27
C ILE A 9 -7.01 -1.37 -0.27
N ASP A 10 -6.95 -2.68 -0.54
CA ASP A 10 -8.12 -3.55 -0.54
C ASP A 10 -8.35 -4.20 0.83
N TYR A 11 -7.29 -4.31 1.62
CA TYR A 11 -7.31 -4.87 2.97
C TYR A 11 -6.20 -4.26 3.84
N TYR A 12 -6.49 -4.05 5.12
CA TYR A 12 -5.49 -3.69 6.12
C TYR A 12 -5.85 -4.32 7.45
N ASN A 13 -4.86 -4.97 8.10
CA ASN A 13 -4.94 -5.49 9.45
C ASN A 13 -4.07 -4.62 10.35
N GLU A 14 -4.71 -3.82 11.20
CA GLU A 14 -4.00 -2.94 12.13
C GLU A 14 -3.24 -3.72 13.21
N THR A 15 -3.82 -4.82 13.71
CA THR A 15 -3.19 -5.67 14.75
C THR A 15 -1.89 -6.30 14.27
N GLU A 16 -1.87 -6.79 13.03
CA GLU A 16 -0.70 -7.46 12.45
C GLU A 16 0.17 -6.50 11.60
N SER A 17 -0.25 -5.24 11.45
CA SER A 17 0.48 -4.19 10.73
C SER A 17 0.87 -4.57 9.29
N PHE A 18 -0.01 -5.28 8.59
CA PHE A 18 0.14 -5.60 7.18
C PHE A 18 -1.16 -5.34 6.42
N GLY A 19 -1.04 -5.17 5.10
CA GLY A 19 -2.20 -5.02 4.24
C GLY A 19 -1.93 -5.50 2.82
N LYS A 20 -2.94 -5.34 1.98
CA LYS A 20 -2.90 -5.66 0.56
C LYS A 20 -3.32 -4.46 -0.27
N ILE A 21 -2.56 -4.19 -1.31
CA ILE A 21 -2.88 -3.21 -2.35
C ILE A 21 -3.35 -3.99 -3.56
N ARG A 22 -4.52 -3.64 -4.11
CA ARG A 22 -4.89 -4.03 -5.47
C ARG A 22 -4.31 -3.00 -6.42
N ASN A 23 -3.32 -3.37 -7.22
CA ASN A 23 -2.70 -2.46 -8.19
C ASN A 23 -3.63 -2.22 -9.39
N ASP A 24 -3.28 -1.25 -10.25
CA ASP A 24 -4.12 -0.83 -11.37
C ASP A 24 -4.35 -1.92 -12.44
N ILE A 25 -3.53 -2.98 -12.46
CA ILE A 25 -3.71 -4.15 -13.33
C ILE A 25 -4.52 -5.28 -12.66
N GLY A 26 -4.92 -5.10 -11.39
CA GLY A 26 -5.82 -6.00 -10.67
C GLY A 26 -5.13 -7.05 -9.77
N GLU A 27 -3.81 -7.03 -9.65
CA GLU A 27 -3.04 -7.94 -8.80
C GLU A 27 -3.00 -7.48 -7.33
N GLU A 28 -2.96 -8.44 -6.41
CA GLU A 28 -2.79 -8.16 -4.97
C GLU A 28 -1.32 -8.19 -4.57
N VAL A 29 -0.85 -7.09 -3.97
CA VAL A 29 0.52 -6.93 -3.47
C VAL A 29 0.49 -6.70 -1.96
N LEU A 30 1.28 -7.48 -1.23
CA LEU A 30 1.43 -7.34 0.22
C LEU A 30 2.26 -6.11 0.58
N PHE A 31 1.92 -5.45 1.68
CA PHE A 31 2.77 -4.42 2.28
C PHE A 31 2.74 -4.53 3.81
N TYR A 32 3.80 -4.03 4.44
CA TYR A 32 3.93 -3.97 5.90
C TYR A 32 4.11 -2.52 6.33
N GLN A 33 3.45 -2.12 7.42
CA GLN A 33 3.66 -0.80 8.02
C GLN A 33 4.95 -0.83 8.86
N SER A 34 6.05 -0.29 8.32
CA SER A 34 7.36 -0.36 9.00
C SER A 34 7.60 0.77 10.02
N SER A 35 6.94 1.94 9.89
CA SER A 35 7.00 3.02 10.89
C SER A 35 6.11 4.19 10.50
N LEU A 36 5.25 4.63 11.44
CA LEU A 36 4.49 5.90 11.48
C LEU A 36 4.12 6.50 10.11
N ILE A 37 2.99 6.07 9.56
CA ILE A 37 2.26 6.86 8.57
C ILE A 37 1.68 8.05 9.35
N THR A 38 2.45 9.13 9.44
CA THR A 38 2.02 10.37 10.09
C THR A 38 0.84 10.96 9.31
N GLY A 39 -0.33 10.99 9.95
CA GLY A 39 -1.47 11.81 9.55
C GLY A 39 -2.69 11.07 9.00
N PHE A 40 -2.57 9.81 8.58
CA PHE A 40 -3.70 9.04 8.03
C PHE A 40 -3.75 7.62 8.58
N SER A 41 -4.89 7.23 9.15
CA SER A 41 -5.16 5.83 9.47
C SER A 41 -5.26 5.03 8.18
N LEU A 42 -4.46 3.96 8.04
CA LEU A 42 -4.57 3.04 6.93
C LEU A 42 -5.94 2.36 6.97
N LYS A 43 -6.74 2.59 5.94
CA LYS A 43 -8.06 1.98 5.77
C LYS A 43 -8.22 1.46 4.35
N LYS A 44 -9.12 0.49 4.19
CA LYS A 44 -9.57 0.03 2.88
C LYS A 44 -10.10 1.22 2.05
N GLY A 45 -9.79 1.24 0.77
CA GLY A 45 -10.27 2.23 -0.19
C GLY A 45 -9.36 3.45 -0.38
N LEU A 46 -8.26 3.55 0.36
CA LEU A 46 -7.26 4.61 0.14
C LEU A 46 -6.47 4.35 -1.15
N LYS A 47 -6.29 5.41 -1.94
CA LYS A 47 -5.43 5.37 -3.11
C LYS A 47 -3.98 5.55 -2.68
N VAL A 48 -3.09 4.73 -3.20
CA VAL A 48 -1.68 4.71 -2.83
C VAL A 48 -0.77 4.67 -4.05
N SER A 49 0.45 5.17 -3.87
CA SER A 49 1.58 4.91 -4.76
C SER A 49 2.65 4.14 -4.00
N PHE A 50 3.34 3.22 -4.68
CA PHE A 50 4.34 2.36 -4.04
C PHE A 50 5.42 1.92 -5.03
N ASN A 51 6.46 1.27 -4.53
CA ASN A 51 7.45 0.56 -5.32
C ASN A 51 7.30 -0.95 -5.12
N LEU A 52 7.24 -1.74 -6.19
CA LEU A 52 7.24 -3.19 -6.08
C LEU A 52 8.67 -3.70 -5.88
N HIS A 53 8.92 -4.36 -4.75
CA HIS A 53 10.17 -5.06 -4.50
C HIS A 53 10.11 -6.45 -5.17
N GLN A 54 10.59 -6.55 -6.41
CA GLN A 54 10.43 -7.73 -7.28
C GLN A 54 10.80 -9.07 -6.62
N THR A 55 11.93 -9.14 -5.89
CA THR A 55 12.40 -10.38 -5.26
C THR A 55 11.51 -10.85 -4.10
N LEU A 56 10.86 -9.92 -3.41
CA LEU A 56 10.05 -10.21 -2.23
C LEU A 56 8.55 -10.19 -2.56
N SER A 57 8.18 -9.69 -3.74
CA SER A 57 6.80 -9.49 -4.18
C SER A 57 5.96 -8.69 -3.16
N ILE A 58 6.60 -7.69 -2.52
CA ILE A 58 5.94 -6.76 -1.60
C ILE A 58 6.03 -5.33 -2.10
N ALA A 59 5.06 -4.51 -1.72
CA ALA A 59 5.08 -3.08 -1.90
C ALA A 59 5.88 -2.43 -0.76
N ILE A 60 6.81 -1.55 -1.14
CA ILE A 60 7.60 -0.72 -0.24
C ILE A 60 7.37 0.76 -0.58
N ASN A 61 7.75 1.66 0.34
CA ASN A 61 7.56 3.10 0.17
C ASN A 61 6.10 3.46 -0.17
N VAL A 62 5.15 2.82 0.52
CA VAL A 62 3.72 3.06 0.30
C VAL A 62 3.36 4.47 0.77
N LEU A 63 2.81 5.26 -0.13
CA LEU A 63 2.41 6.65 0.10
C LEU A 63 0.93 6.81 -0.26
N ILE A 64 0.14 7.32 0.67
CA ILE A 64 -1.27 7.67 0.45
C ILE A 64 -1.32 8.93 -0.44
N ILE A 65 -2.08 8.87 -1.53
CA ILE A 65 -2.24 9.97 -2.50
C ILE A 65 -3.60 10.66 -2.40
N GLU A 66 -4.66 9.92 -2.03
CA GLU A 66 -6.00 10.47 -1.79
C GLU A 66 -6.66 9.74 -0.62
N SER A 67 -7.18 10.50 0.35
CA SER A 67 -8.16 9.98 1.30
C SER A 67 -9.54 10.13 0.69
N LYS A 68 -10.29 9.03 0.61
CA LYS A 68 -11.75 9.14 0.49
C LYS A 68 -12.23 9.75 1.81
N ASP A 69 -12.57 11.03 1.76
CA ASP A 69 -13.33 11.76 2.79
C ASP A 69 -14.63 11.01 3.11
#